data_AF-A0A392Q1Z7-F1
#
_entry.id   AF-A0A392Q1Z7-F1
#
_cell.length_a   1.000
_cell.length_b   1.000
_cell.length_c   1.000
_cell.angle_alpha   90.00
_cell.angle_beta   90.00
_cell.angle_gamma   90.00
#
_symmetry.space_group_name_H-M   'P 1'
#
loop_
_entity.id
_entity.type
_entity.pdbx_description
1 polymer ?
#
loop_
_entity_poly.entity_id
_entity_poly.type
_entity_poly.pdbx_seq_one_letter_code
_entity_poly.pdbx_strand_id
1 'polypeptide(L)' 'AVVGSDNRVPVAREQHGKGGGNGGPCSTLFIANLGPNCTEDELKQAFSVYDGFNMVKMRSRGGMPVAFADF' A
#
# COMPACT_ATOMS: atom_id res chain seq x y z
N ALA A 1 6.33 11.30 -39.49
CA ALA A 1 5.59 11.94 -38.38
C ALA A 1 4.77 10.85 -37.73
N VAL A 2 4.91 10.52 -36.43
CA VAL A 2 4.38 11.26 -35.24
C VAL A 2 2.89 11.58 -35.39
N VAL A 3 2.02 11.33 -34.40
CA VAL A 3 2.22 11.24 -32.93
C VAL A 3 1.57 9.97 -32.36
N GLY A 4 2.14 9.40 -31.28
CA GLY A 4 1.49 8.37 -30.46
C GLY A 4 0.76 8.99 -29.25
N SER A 5 -0.37 8.41 -28.84
CA SER A 5 -1.25 8.97 -27.80
C SER A 5 -1.56 7.96 -26.71
N ASP A 6 -0.53 7.52 -25.98
CA ASP A 6 -0.66 6.77 -24.74
C ASP A 6 -1.41 7.62 -23.70
N ASN A 7 -2.71 7.34 -23.49
CA ASN A 7 -3.54 8.03 -22.51
C ASN A 7 -3.20 7.60 -21.08
N ARG A 8 -1.98 7.93 -20.62
CA ARG A 8 -1.60 7.84 -19.22
C ARG A 8 -2.32 8.92 -18.43
N VAL A 9 -3.48 8.55 -17.88
CA VAL A 9 -4.12 9.34 -16.83
C VAL A 9 -3.12 9.56 -15.69
N PRO A 10 -2.84 10.81 -15.29
CA PRO A 10 -2.08 11.05 -14.08
C PRO A 10 -2.98 10.65 -12.90
N VAL A 11 -2.65 9.56 -12.22
CA VAL A 11 -3.27 9.22 -10.92
C VAL A 11 -2.98 10.38 -9.99
N ALA A 12 -4.01 11.17 -9.70
CA ALA A 12 -3.91 12.31 -8.81
C ALA A 12 -3.60 11.77 -7.41
N ARG A 13 -2.45 12.15 -6.87
CA ARG A 13 -2.12 11.90 -5.47
C ARG A 13 -2.99 12.81 -4.61
N GLU A 14 -4.20 12.32 -4.32
CA GLU A 14 -5.18 13.01 -3.48
C GLU A 14 -4.55 13.36 -2.13
N GLN A 15 -4.60 14.64 -1.79
CA GLN A 15 -3.83 15.16 -0.67
C GLN A 15 -4.55 14.82 0.64
N HIS A 16 -3.88 14.06 1.50
CA HIS A 16 -4.41 13.57 2.78
C HIS A 16 -4.89 14.74 3.68
N GLY A 17 -6.18 15.08 3.53
CA GLY A 17 -6.80 16.23 4.19
C GLY A 17 -7.06 15.93 5.66
N LYS A 18 -6.59 16.81 6.55
CA LYS A 18 -6.88 16.75 8.00
C LYS A 18 -8.33 17.16 8.31
N GLY A 19 -9.29 16.35 7.86
CA GLY A 19 -10.70 16.43 8.25
C GLY A 19 -10.91 15.83 9.65
N GLY A 20 -11.56 16.57 10.54
CA GLY A 20 -11.84 16.10 11.90
C GLY A 20 -13.13 15.27 11.97
N GLY A 21 -13.13 14.22 12.80
CA GLY A 21 -14.37 13.70 13.40
C GLY A 21 -15.14 12.61 12.64
N ASN A 22 -14.59 12.01 11.59
CA ASN A 22 -14.98 10.68 11.11
C ASN A 22 -13.82 10.03 10.36
N GLY A 23 -13.66 8.71 10.47
CA GLY A 23 -12.55 7.99 9.83
C GLY A 23 -12.67 8.00 8.30
N GLY A 24 -11.82 8.77 7.63
CA GLY A 24 -11.63 8.68 6.18
C GLY A 24 -10.98 7.35 5.75
N PRO A 25 -10.77 7.13 4.44
CA PRO A 25 -10.07 5.93 3.97
C PRO A 25 -8.71 5.79 4.66
N CYS A 26 -8.48 4.63 5.28
CA CYS A 26 -7.29 4.37 6.06
C CYS A 26 -6.10 4.00 5.16
N SER A 27 -5.36 5.00 4.69
CA SER A 27 -4.13 4.87 3.87
C SER A 27 -2.97 4.08 4.50
N THR A 28 -3.17 3.41 5.64
CA THR A 28 -2.18 2.50 6.20
C THR A 28 -2.85 1.35 6.92
N LEU A 29 -2.62 0.12 6.44
CA LEU A 29 -3.06 -1.13 7.05
C LEU A 29 -1.92 -1.73 7.89
N PHE A 30 -2.25 -2.17 9.11
CA PHE A 30 -1.36 -2.98 9.94
C PHE A 30 -1.71 -4.46 9.80
N ILE A 31 -0.76 -5.26 9.34
CA ILE A 31 -0.90 -6.71 9.16
C ILE A 31 -0.07 -7.40 10.24
N ALA A 32 -0.73 -8.19 11.10
CA ALA A 32 -0.11 -8.92 12.20
C ALA A 32 -0.24 -10.44 12.02
N ASN A 33 0.37 -11.20 12.94
CA ASN A 33 0.32 -12.66 13.00
C ASN A 33 0.73 -13.36 11.68
N LEU A 34 1.68 -12.76 10.94
CA LEU A 34 2.21 -13.36 9.72
C LEU A 34 3.00 -14.63 10.06
N GLY A 35 2.97 -15.62 9.16
CA GLY A 35 3.77 -16.84 9.32
C GLY A 35 5.27 -16.54 9.31
N PRO A 36 6.11 -17.35 9.99
CA PRO A 36 7.55 -17.07 10.11
C PRO A 36 8.32 -17.09 8.78
N ASN A 37 7.74 -17.73 7.75
CA ASN A 37 8.29 -17.80 6.39
C ASN A 37 7.73 -16.72 5.44
N CYS A 38 6.76 -15.92 5.90
CA CYS A 38 6.12 -14.90 5.08
C CYS A 38 7.11 -13.77 4.76
N THR A 39 7.04 -13.24 3.55
CA THR A 39 8.00 -12.25 3.02
C THR A 39 7.34 -10.93 2.63
N GLU A 40 8.15 -9.87 2.48
CA GLU A 40 7.70 -8.57 2.01
C GLU A 40 7.22 -8.64 0.55
N ASP A 41 7.89 -9.41 -0.30
CA ASP A 41 7.54 -9.58 -1.72
C ASP A 41 6.21 -10.33 -1.94
N GLU A 42 5.89 -11.34 -1.12
CA GLU A 42 4.57 -12.00 -1.16
C GLU A 42 3.45 -11.01 -0.83
N LEU A 43 3.59 -10.22 0.25
CA LEU A 43 2.61 -9.19 0.60
C LEU A 43 2.53 -8.11 -0.49
N LYS A 44 3.67 -7.69 -1.04
CA LYS A 44 3.75 -6.69 -2.10
C LYS A 44 3.03 -7.16 -3.37
N GLN A 45 3.24 -8.41 -3.77
CA GLN A 45 2.54 -9.01 -4.91
C GLN A 45 1.03 -9.18 -4.63
N ALA A 46 0.66 -9.55 -3.40
CA ALA A 46 -0.74 -9.68 -3.00
C ALA A 46 -1.48 -8.34 -2.88
N PHE A 47 -0.80 -7.24 -2.54
CA PHE A 47 -1.41 -5.91 -2.43
C PHE A 47 -1.31 -5.06 -3.70
N SER A 48 -0.30 -5.26 -4.55
CA SER A 48 -0.09 -4.50 -5.79
C SER A 48 -1.14 -4.74 -6.89
N VAL A 49 -2.14 -5.62 -6.66
CA VAL A 49 -3.29 -5.79 -7.54
C VAL A 49 -4.46 -4.85 -7.22
N TYR A 50 -4.41 -4.16 -6.07
CA TYR A 50 -5.40 -3.17 -5.67
C TYR A 50 -4.92 -1.76 -6.02
N ASP A 51 -5.85 -0.90 -6.46
CA ASP A 51 -5.54 0.52 -6.69
C ASP A 51 -5.18 1.23 -5.37
N GLY A 52 -4.47 2.36 -5.47
CA GLY A 52 -3.91 3.08 -4.33
C GLY A 52 -2.62 2.50 -3.72
N PHE A 53 -2.31 1.20 -3.89
CA PHE A 53 -1.15 0.58 -3.22
C PHE A 53 0.19 1.28 -3.53
N ASN A 54 0.84 1.79 -2.49
CA ASN A 54 2.07 2.57 -2.56
C ASN A 54 3.30 1.76 -2.14
N MET A 55 3.25 1.13 -0.96
CA MET A 55 4.32 0.25 -0.46
C MET A 55 3.83 -0.72 0.60
N VAL A 56 4.61 -1.78 0.87
CA VAL A 56 4.50 -2.57 2.09
C VAL A 56 5.88 -2.63 2.76
N LYS A 57 5.90 -2.68 4.10
CA LYS A 57 7.12 -2.68 4.90
C LYS A 57 7.04 -3.67 6.05
N MET A 58 7.88 -4.69 6.02
CA MET A 58 7.92 -5.77 7.00
C MET A 58 8.75 -5.39 8.23
N ARG A 59 8.35 -5.88 9.40
CA ARG A 59 8.97 -5.61 10.71
C ARG A 59 8.90 -6.87 11.58
N SER A 60 10.03 -7.50 11.82
CA SER A 60 10.16 -8.60 12.79
C SER A 60 10.90 -8.13 14.03
N ARG A 61 10.22 -8.08 15.19
CA ARG A 61 10.82 -7.69 16.48
C ARG A 61 10.71 -8.82 17.50
N GLY A 62 11.55 -9.85 17.35
CA GLY A 62 11.71 -10.92 18.35
C GLY A 62 10.46 -11.78 18.57
N GLY A 63 9.62 -11.95 17.55
CA GLY A 63 8.36 -12.69 17.61
C GLY A 63 7.79 -12.90 16.21
N MET A 64 6.48 -13.12 16.10
CA MET A 64 5.81 -13.23 14.79
C MET A 64 6.07 -11.97 13.94
N PRO A 65 6.34 -12.11 12.63
CA PRO A 65 6.44 -10.96 11.73
C PRO A 65 5.14 -10.16 11.68
N VAL A 66 5.29 -8.85 11.49
CA VAL A 66 4.20 -7.92 11.18
C VAL A 66 4.60 -7.06 9.98
N ALA A 67 3.65 -6.44 9.31
CA ALA A 67 3.88 -5.53 8.19
C ALA A 67 2.96 -4.32 8.25
N PHE A 68 3.36 -3.24 7.58
CA PHE A 68 2.57 -2.05 7.35
C PHE A 68 2.45 -1.85 5.84
N ALA A 69 1.22 -1.82 5.30
CA ALA A 69 0.96 -1.55 3.89
C ALA A 69 0.28 -0.17 3.74
N ASP A 70 0.70 0.60 2.75
CA ASP A 70 0.38 2.01 2.55
C ASP A 70 -0.40 2.20 1.23
N PHE A 71 -1.46 3.01 1.26
CA PHE A 71 -2.45 3.24 0.18
C PHE A 71 -2.79 4.74 -0.14
#